data_AF-A0A2D5AFP0-F1
#
_entry.id   AF-A0A2D5AFP0-F1
#
_cell.length_a   1.000
_cell.length_b   1.000
_cell.length_c   1.000
_cell.angle_alpha   90.00
_cell.angle_beta   90.00
_cell.angle_gamma   90.00
#
_symmetry.space_group_name_H-M   'P 1'
#
loop_
_entity.id
_entity.type
_entity.pdbx_description
1 polymer ?
#
loop_
_entity_poly.entity_id
_entity_poly.type
_entity_poly.pdbx_seq_one_letter_code
_entity_poly.pdbx_strand_id
1 'polypeptide(L)'
;MDMVSLILLWFPAVFMVGLTLMLHRFPPHASNMTYGYRTRRSMASTEAWDHAQARSFQVMRDWTIWMVLWTPLAQWRWGGESAILVMSGLLTLGALLPLFFVERELKQEPPYTAQGGVHGTALVCCFLLLLSVFRPITHDGSEPERRETGELSSVGWSTSSADVFLRLEDDECHYYINRGLEMGIDTLRWSEVLTGREITLEVVDRPAGLNWFGRVGPVRGVMFQGDTLYRTGTVRNP
;
A
#
# COMPACT_ATOMS: atom_id res chain seq x y z
N MET A 1 15.30 -0.43 -1.76
CA MET A 1 15.68 0.42 -0.61
C MET A 1 17.09 0.06 -0.22
N ASP A 2 17.94 1.04 0.03
CA ASP A 2 19.24 0.80 0.65
C ASP A 2 19.08 0.33 2.12
N MET A 3 20.19 -0.12 2.70
CA MET A 3 20.23 -0.64 4.07
C MET A 3 19.82 0.41 5.11
N VAL A 4 20.20 1.67 4.92
CA VAL A 4 19.92 2.76 5.87
C VAL A 4 18.42 3.01 5.93
N SER A 5 17.78 3.13 4.77
CA SER A 5 16.34 3.31 4.64
C SER A 5 15.56 2.15 5.25
N LEU A 6 16.06 0.92 5.11
CA LEU A 6 15.45 -0.25 5.72
C LEU A 6 15.53 -0.19 7.25
N ILE A 7 16.70 0.17 7.81
CA ILE A 7 16.88 0.34 9.25
C ILE A 7 15.92 1.43 9.77
N LEU A 8 15.85 2.58 9.12
CA LEU A 8 14.99 3.69 9.53
C LEU A 8 13.51 3.34 9.47
N LEU A 9 13.09 2.53 8.50
CA LEU A 9 11.71 2.07 8.38
C LEU A 9 11.31 1.14 9.54
N TRP A 10 12.19 0.20 9.90
CA TRP A 10 11.90 -0.82 10.90
C TRP A 10 12.19 -0.37 12.33
N PHE A 11 13.06 0.63 12.52
CA PHE A 11 13.43 1.16 13.83
C PHE A 11 12.22 1.52 14.71
N PRO A 12 11.20 2.28 14.23
CA PRO A 12 10.00 2.57 15.00
C PRO A 12 9.32 1.36 15.64
N ALA A 13 9.12 0.28 14.86
CA ALA A 13 8.44 -0.92 15.34
C ALA A 13 9.34 -1.70 16.31
N VAL A 14 10.62 -1.89 15.95
CA VAL A 14 11.59 -2.60 16.81
C VAL A 14 11.77 -1.88 18.15
N PHE A 15 11.86 -0.55 18.13
CA PHE A 15 11.94 0.27 19.33
C PHE A 15 10.71 0.09 20.23
N MET A 16 9.50 0.16 19.66
CA MET A 16 8.25 -0.03 20.42
C MET A 16 8.12 -1.44 20.99
N VAL A 17 8.54 -2.47 20.25
CA VAL A 17 8.64 -3.84 20.75
C VAL A 17 9.61 -3.92 21.93
N GLY A 18 10.82 -3.38 21.79
CA GLY A 18 11.81 -3.36 22.86
C GLY A 18 11.31 -2.64 24.11
N LEU A 19 10.69 -1.46 23.94
CA LEU A 19 10.10 -0.69 25.03
C LEU A 19 8.96 -1.46 25.73
N THR A 20 8.08 -2.10 24.96
CA THR A 20 6.98 -2.90 25.51
C THR A 20 7.52 -4.10 26.29
N LEU A 21 8.52 -4.81 25.75
CA LEU A 21 9.17 -5.94 26.44
C LEU A 21 9.87 -5.48 27.73
N MET A 22 10.56 -4.35 27.70
CA MET A 22 11.21 -3.76 28.87
C MET A 22 10.18 -3.45 29.97
N LEU A 23 9.08 -2.77 29.63
CA LEU A 23 8.03 -2.41 30.58
C LEU A 23 7.27 -3.62 31.11
N HIS A 24 7.11 -4.67 30.31
CA HIS A 24 6.54 -5.93 30.76
C HIS A 24 7.44 -6.62 31.78
N ARG A 25 8.76 -6.59 31.57
CA ARG A 25 9.75 -7.25 32.41
C ARG A 25 10.10 -6.48 33.69
N PHE A 26 10.02 -5.15 33.62
CA PHE A 26 10.37 -4.22 34.71
C PHE A 26 9.26 -3.18 34.89
N PRO A 27 8.05 -3.59 35.34
CA PRO A 27 6.96 -2.65 35.52
C PRO A 27 7.22 -1.72 36.70
N PRO A 28 6.79 -0.44 36.61
CA PRO A 28 6.93 0.52 37.69
C PRO A 28 5.96 0.23 38.85
N HIS A 29 6.45 -0.45 39.89
CA HIS A 29 5.66 -0.92 41.04
C HIS A 29 5.26 0.13 42.08
N ALA A 30 5.90 1.30 42.08
CA ALA A 30 5.62 2.36 43.03
C ALA A 30 5.77 3.73 42.36
N SER A 31 4.98 4.70 42.83
CA SER A 31 5.08 6.09 42.40
C SER A 31 6.51 6.60 42.58
N ASN A 32 7.11 7.02 41.48
CA ASN A 32 8.49 7.47 41.44
C ASN A 32 8.67 8.59 40.40
N MET A 33 9.77 9.31 40.53
CA MET A 33 10.10 10.45 39.67
C MET A 33 10.97 10.08 38.46
N THR A 34 11.30 8.80 38.23
CA THR A 34 12.32 8.40 37.23
C THR A 34 11.76 7.73 35.99
N TYR A 35 10.80 6.80 36.12
CA TYR A 35 10.23 6.07 34.98
C TYR A 35 8.77 5.68 35.17
N GLY A 36 8.11 5.33 34.05
CA GLY A 36 6.67 5.04 34.00
C GLY A 36 5.83 6.26 33.59
N TYR A 37 4.51 6.04 33.52
CA TYR A 37 3.52 7.06 33.20
C TYR A 37 3.30 8.03 34.38
N ARG A 38 3.77 9.27 34.25
CA ARG A 38 3.95 10.21 35.37
C ARG A 38 3.27 11.56 35.12
N THR A 39 1.95 11.57 35.10
CA THR A 39 1.17 12.82 35.08
C THR A 39 0.80 13.21 36.50
N ARG A 40 0.38 14.48 36.68
CA ARG A 40 -0.07 14.96 38.01
C ARG A 40 -1.20 14.10 38.57
N ARG A 41 -2.12 13.62 37.73
CA ARG A 41 -3.23 12.76 38.15
C ARG A 41 -2.77 11.34 38.49
N SER A 42 -1.86 10.75 37.69
CA SER A 42 -1.39 9.39 37.96
C SER A 42 -0.57 9.29 39.26
N MET A 43 0.10 10.37 39.65
CA MET A 43 0.90 10.42 40.88
C MET A 43 0.09 10.81 42.14
N ALA A 44 -1.22 11.08 42.02
CA ALA A 44 -2.03 11.60 43.13
C ALA A 44 -2.36 10.54 44.21
N SER A 45 -2.41 9.27 43.84
CA SER A 45 -2.66 8.15 44.75
C SER A 45 -2.05 6.86 44.21
N THR A 46 -1.83 5.86 45.07
CA THR A 46 -1.35 4.53 44.65
C THR A 46 -2.33 3.86 43.69
N GLU A 47 -3.64 3.98 43.93
CA GLU A 47 -4.67 3.43 43.04
C GLU A 47 -4.62 4.07 41.65
N ALA A 48 -4.47 5.40 41.57
CA ALA A 48 -4.31 6.10 40.30
C ALA A 48 -3.01 5.71 39.58
N TRP A 49 -1.93 5.50 40.33
CA TRP A 49 -0.65 5.04 39.79
C TRP A 49 -0.78 3.66 39.17
N ASP A 50 -1.29 2.70 39.92
CA ASP A 50 -1.41 1.29 39.50
C ASP A 50 -2.28 1.18 38.25
N HIS A 51 -3.44 1.86 38.24
CA HIS A 51 -4.31 1.94 37.07
C HIS A 51 -3.58 2.55 35.87
N ALA A 52 -2.92 3.69 36.06
CA ALA A 52 -2.25 4.41 34.98
C ALA A 52 -1.11 3.61 34.34
N GLN A 53 -0.29 2.92 35.14
CA GLN A 53 0.82 2.11 34.62
C GLN A 53 0.29 0.91 33.83
N ALA A 54 -0.67 0.17 34.39
CA ALA A 54 -1.28 -0.98 33.71
C ALA A 54 -1.95 -0.56 32.40
N ARG A 55 -2.70 0.55 32.43
CA ARG A 55 -3.41 1.06 31.25
C ARG A 55 -2.47 1.61 30.19
N SER A 56 -1.46 2.39 30.59
CA SER A 56 -0.44 2.91 29.68
C SER A 56 0.28 1.77 28.96
N PHE A 57 0.70 0.74 29.71
CA PHE A 57 1.31 -0.45 29.14
C PHE A 57 0.38 -1.17 28.15
N GLN A 58 -0.89 -1.36 28.51
CA GLN A 58 -1.88 -1.98 27.62
C GLN A 58 -2.00 -1.22 26.30
N VAL A 59 -2.21 0.10 26.35
CA VAL A 59 -2.36 0.95 25.16
C VAL A 59 -1.11 0.91 24.28
N MET A 60 0.08 1.00 24.88
CA MET A 60 1.35 0.90 24.13
C MET A 60 1.52 -0.46 23.49
N ARG A 61 1.27 -1.56 24.21
CA ARG A 61 1.37 -2.93 23.68
C ARG A 61 0.43 -3.14 22.51
N ASP A 62 -0.83 -2.75 22.66
CA ASP A 62 -1.85 -2.93 21.63
C ASP A 62 -1.50 -2.10 20.37
N TRP A 63 -0.94 -0.90 20.54
CA TRP A 63 -0.42 -0.08 19.44
C TRP A 63 0.83 -0.69 18.78
N THR A 64 1.76 -1.23 19.57
CA THR A 64 2.96 -1.92 19.08
C THR A 64 2.59 -3.08 18.16
N ILE A 65 1.57 -3.88 18.51
CA ILE A 65 1.07 -4.97 17.65
C ILE A 65 0.65 -4.41 16.28
N TRP A 66 -0.11 -3.32 16.25
CA TRP A 66 -0.52 -2.69 14.99
C TRP A 66 0.64 -2.10 14.21
N MET A 67 1.62 -1.48 14.88
CA MET A 67 2.83 -0.98 14.20
C MET A 67 3.62 -2.10 13.53
N VAL A 68 3.76 -3.26 14.19
CA VAL A 68 4.42 -4.44 13.59
C VAL A 68 3.67 -4.91 12.34
N LEU A 69 2.33 -4.94 12.38
CA LEU A 69 1.50 -5.31 11.22
C LEU A 69 1.57 -4.26 10.10
N TRP A 70 1.58 -2.97 10.44
CA TRP A 70 1.60 -1.88 9.47
C TRP A 70 2.96 -1.63 8.83
N THR A 71 4.06 -1.99 9.47
CA THR A 71 5.41 -1.78 8.90
C THR A 71 5.58 -2.43 7.52
N PRO A 72 5.31 -3.75 7.33
CA PRO A 72 5.39 -4.35 6.00
C PRO A 72 4.32 -3.81 5.03
N LEU A 73 3.13 -3.45 5.52
CA LEU A 73 2.08 -2.86 4.70
C LEU A 73 2.47 -1.47 4.17
N ALA A 74 3.08 -0.63 5.01
CA ALA A 74 3.58 0.69 4.64
C ALA A 74 4.75 0.57 3.67
N GLN A 75 5.66 -0.39 3.89
CA GLN A 75 6.73 -0.71 2.94
C GLN A 75 6.18 -1.07 1.58
N TRP A 76 5.21 -1.98 1.55
CA TRP A 76 4.57 -2.46 0.32
C TRP A 76 3.80 -1.34 -0.40
N ARG A 77 3.04 -0.52 0.34
CA ARG A 77 2.13 0.47 -0.25
C ARG A 77 2.82 1.76 -0.69
N TRP A 78 3.77 2.26 0.10
CA TRP A 78 4.41 3.56 -0.16
C TRP A 78 5.89 3.43 -0.48
N GLY A 79 6.59 2.49 0.16
CA GLY A 79 8.03 2.33 0.01
C GLY A 79 8.84 3.57 0.41
N GLY A 80 10.17 3.42 0.37
CA GLY A 80 11.12 4.53 0.49
C GLY A 80 10.87 5.46 1.69
N GLU A 81 11.06 6.77 1.45
CA GLU A 81 10.96 7.82 2.46
C GLU A 81 9.53 8.02 2.99
N SER A 82 8.52 7.81 2.14
CA SER A 82 7.12 7.96 2.54
C SER A 82 6.74 6.94 3.62
N ALA A 83 7.17 5.68 3.47
CA ALA A 83 6.94 4.66 4.50
C ALA A 83 7.65 5.00 5.81
N ILE A 84 8.89 5.52 5.75
CA ILE A 84 9.66 5.94 6.93
C ILE A 84 8.93 7.07 7.68
N LEU A 85 8.44 8.09 6.96
CA LEU A 85 7.72 9.21 7.55
C LEU A 85 6.44 8.74 8.25
N VAL A 86 5.67 7.87 7.59
CA VAL A 86 4.45 7.27 8.19
C VAL A 86 4.79 6.51 9.47
N MET A 87 5.78 5.63 9.44
CA MET A 87 6.15 4.83 10.62
C MET A 87 6.70 5.69 11.77
N SER A 88 7.41 6.77 11.45
CA SER A 88 7.89 7.75 12.45
C SER A 88 6.73 8.54 13.08
N GLY A 89 5.73 8.90 12.28
CA GLY A 89 4.48 9.48 12.76
C GLY A 89 3.73 8.52 13.70
N LEU A 90 3.63 7.24 13.33
CA LEU A 90 2.98 6.21 14.16
C LEU A 90 3.72 5.96 15.49
N LEU A 91 5.06 6.03 15.51
CA LEU A 91 5.83 6.00 16.76
C LEU A 91 5.45 7.17 17.68
N THR A 92 5.40 8.37 17.11
CA THR A 92 5.04 9.58 17.86
C THR A 92 3.63 9.47 18.43
N LEU A 93 2.66 9.02 17.63
CA LEU A 93 1.31 8.75 18.10
C LEU A 93 1.29 7.68 19.20
N GLY A 94 2.04 6.59 19.05
CA GLY A 94 2.16 5.53 20.05
C GLY A 94 2.63 6.03 21.41
N ALA A 95 3.57 6.97 21.44
CA ALA A 95 4.05 7.61 22.66
C ALA A 95 3.01 8.56 23.30
N LEU A 96 2.15 9.19 22.48
CA LEU A 96 1.15 10.16 22.94
C LEU A 96 -0.20 9.52 23.32
N LEU A 97 -0.56 8.37 22.73
CA LEU A 97 -1.85 7.71 22.95
C LEU A 97 -2.15 7.41 24.43
N PRO A 98 -1.18 6.92 25.25
CA PRO A 98 -1.41 6.76 26.68
C PRO A 98 -1.84 8.06 27.36
N LEU A 99 -1.32 9.21 26.97
CA LEU A 99 -1.71 10.50 27.55
C LEU A 99 -3.20 10.78 27.34
N PHE A 100 -3.76 10.40 26.19
CA PHE A 100 -5.17 10.60 25.92
C PHE A 100 -6.06 9.62 26.71
N PHE A 101 -5.78 8.32 26.61
CA PHE A 101 -6.62 7.29 27.22
C PHE A 101 -6.53 7.31 28.75
N VAL A 102 -5.31 7.35 29.29
CA VAL A 102 -5.09 7.30 30.74
C VAL A 102 -5.61 8.58 31.41
N GLU A 103 -5.31 9.78 30.89
CA GLU A 103 -5.83 11.01 31.50
C GLU A 103 -7.36 11.12 31.43
N ARG A 104 -8.00 10.55 30.41
CA ARG A 104 -9.46 10.55 30.32
C ARG A 104 -10.08 9.70 31.43
N GLU A 105 -9.47 8.56 31.74
CA GLU A 105 -9.92 7.65 32.78
C GLU A 105 -9.62 8.21 34.18
N LEU A 106 -8.42 8.79 34.39
CA LEU A 106 -8.04 9.42 35.66
C LEU A 106 -8.78 10.73 35.99
N LYS A 107 -9.55 11.28 35.05
CA LYS A 107 -10.46 12.42 35.33
C LYS A 107 -11.73 11.98 36.05
N GLN A 108 -12.04 10.69 36.06
CA GLN A 108 -13.19 10.12 36.74
C GLN A 108 -12.83 9.83 38.19
N GLU A 109 -13.83 9.64 39.04
CA GLU A 109 -13.60 9.21 40.42
C GLU A 109 -13.25 7.70 40.46
N PRO A 110 -12.43 7.26 41.44
CA PRO A 110 -12.21 5.84 41.68
C PRO A 110 -13.53 5.09 41.94
N PRO A 111 -13.66 3.80 41.56
CA PRO A 111 -12.64 2.97 40.91
C PRO A 111 -12.48 3.29 39.42
N TYR A 112 -11.24 3.41 38.96
CA TYR A 112 -10.94 3.70 37.57
C TYR A 112 -11.27 2.50 36.67
N THR A 113 -11.82 2.78 35.49
CA THR A 113 -12.18 1.74 34.51
C THR A 113 -11.55 2.04 33.16
N ALA A 114 -11.01 1.00 32.52
CA ALA A 114 -10.46 1.11 31.18
C ALA A 114 -11.57 1.43 30.16
N GLN A 115 -11.38 2.47 29.35
CA GLN A 115 -12.37 2.92 28.38
C GLN A 115 -11.78 2.98 26.98
N GLY A 116 -12.37 2.20 26.07
CA GLY A 116 -11.96 2.15 24.66
C GLY A 116 -10.58 1.51 24.44
N GLY A 117 -10.00 1.75 23.27
CA GLY A 117 -8.68 1.24 22.90
C GLY A 117 -8.35 1.60 21.46
N VAL A 118 -7.23 1.08 20.96
CA VAL A 118 -6.71 1.44 19.63
C VAL A 118 -7.18 0.51 18.51
N HIS A 119 -7.70 -0.68 18.83
CA HIS A 119 -8.01 -1.71 17.82
C HIS A 119 -9.07 -1.29 16.80
N GLY A 120 -10.16 -0.63 17.23
CA GLY A 120 -11.21 -0.21 16.30
C GLY A 120 -10.69 0.81 15.28
N THR A 121 -10.00 1.85 15.75
CA THR A 121 -9.37 2.85 14.87
C THR A 121 -8.32 2.21 13.97
N ALA A 122 -7.51 1.30 14.49
CA ALA A 122 -6.50 0.62 13.70
C ALA A 122 -7.10 -0.26 12.59
N LEU A 123 -8.17 -0.99 12.88
CA LEU A 123 -8.91 -1.76 11.87
C LEU A 123 -9.48 -0.87 10.77
N VAL A 124 -10.05 0.28 11.14
CA VAL A 124 -10.54 1.27 10.15
C VAL A 124 -9.39 1.77 9.28
N CYS A 125 -8.24 2.11 9.86
CA CYS A 125 -7.06 2.50 9.10
C CYS A 125 -6.55 1.39 8.16
N CYS A 126 -6.52 0.13 8.62
CA CYS A 126 -6.21 -1.03 7.77
C CYS A 126 -7.17 -1.12 6.59
N PHE A 127 -8.47 -1.01 6.85
CA PHE A 127 -9.50 -1.10 5.83
C PHE A 127 -9.37 0.03 4.81
N LEU A 128 -9.16 1.28 5.26
CA LEU A 128 -8.94 2.41 4.36
C LEU A 128 -7.64 2.26 3.55
N LEU A 129 -6.58 1.71 4.14
CA LEU A 129 -5.33 1.42 3.44
C LEU A 129 -5.55 0.36 2.35
N LEU A 130 -6.28 -0.70 2.66
CA LEU A 130 -6.70 -1.70 1.67
C LEU A 130 -7.54 -1.08 0.56
N LEU A 131 -8.48 -0.19 0.90
CA LEU A 131 -9.28 0.52 -0.09
C LEU A 131 -8.42 1.42 -1.00
N SER A 132 -7.35 2.02 -0.46
CA SER A 132 -6.42 2.86 -1.23
C SER A 132 -5.60 2.11 -2.30
N VAL A 133 -5.64 0.77 -2.27
CA VAL A 133 -5.02 -0.09 -3.29
C VAL A 133 -5.86 -0.10 -4.56
N PHE A 134 -7.17 0.07 -4.43
CA PHE A 134 -8.07 0.23 -5.57
C PHE A 134 -7.88 1.64 -6.13
N ARG A 135 -6.87 1.82 -6.98
CA ARG A 135 -6.77 3.02 -7.81
C ARG A 135 -7.93 3.01 -8.80
N PRO A 136 -8.75 4.07 -8.85
CA PRO A 136 -9.76 4.18 -9.90
C PRO A 136 -9.06 4.15 -11.26
N ILE A 137 -9.63 3.41 -12.21
CA ILE A 137 -9.11 3.33 -13.57
C ILE A 137 -9.33 4.70 -14.23
N THR A 138 -8.26 5.35 -14.66
CA THR A 138 -8.31 6.64 -15.35
C THR A 138 -8.01 6.42 -16.82
N HIS A 139 -9.00 6.56 -17.70
CA HIS A 139 -8.80 6.39 -19.15
C HIS A 139 -8.11 7.59 -19.82
N ASP A 140 -7.18 8.26 -19.13
CA ASP A 140 -6.45 9.43 -19.61
C ASP A 140 -4.95 9.16 -19.76
N GLY A 141 -4.21 10.07 -20.40
CA GLY A 141 -2.77 9.95 -20.65
C GLY A 141 -1.86 9.91 -19.42
N SER A 142 -2.40 9.95 -18.20
CA SER A 142 -1.61 10.00 -16.95
C SER A 142 -1.32 8.61 -16.35
N GLU A 143 -1.94 7.54 -16.86
CA GLU A 143 -1.63 6.19 -16.42
C GLU A 143 -0.16 5.83 -16.73
N PRO A 144 0.59 5.24 -15.78
CA PRO A 144 1.94 4.79 -16.05
C PRO A 144 1.93 3.74 -17.16
N GLU A 145 2.90 3.82 -18.06
CA GLU A 145 3.06 2.91 -19.19
C GLU A 145 4.37 2.14 -19.03
N ARG A 146 4.35 0.85 -19.35
CA ARG A 146 5.55 0.02 -19.52
C ARG A 146 5.69 -0.40 -20.97
N ARG A 147 6.92 -0.70 -21.38
CA ARG A 147 7.23 -1.17 -22.73
C ARG A 147 7.49 -2.66 -22.70
N GLU A 148 6.81 -3.38 -23.58
CA GLU A 148 6.98 -4.81 -23.79
C GLU A 148 7.40 -5.02 -25.24
N THR A 149 8.54 -5.66 -25.45
CA THR A 149 9.08 -5.94 -26.79
C THR A 149 9.13 -7.44 -26.97
N GLY A 150 8.66 -7.93 -28.12
CA GLY A 150 8.69 -9.35 -28.44
C GLY A 150 8.16 -9.64 -29.84
N GLU A 151 8.31 -10.88 -30.26
CA GLU A 151 7.77 -11.37 -31.53
C GLU A 151 6.26 -11.56 -31.43
N LEU A 152 5.50 -10.98 -32.36
CA LEU A 152 4.05 -11.11 -32.36
C LEU A 152 3.63 -12.49 -32.89
N SER A 153 3.03 -13.32 -32.05
CA SER A 153 2.55 -14.65 -32.42
C SER A 153 1.17 -14.63 -33.10
N SER A 154 0.29 -13.70 -32.74
CA SER A 154 -1.03 -13.58 -33.36
C SER A 154 -1.70 -12.23 -33.16
N VAL A 155 -2.56 -11.87 -34.12
CA VAL A 155 -3.55 -10.79 -34.03
C VAL A 155 -4.95 -11.40 -34.05
N GLY A 156 -5.74 -11.13 -33.01
CA GLY A 156 -7.15 -11.53 -32.92
C GLY A 156 -8.06 -10.30 -32.82
N TRP A 157 -9.38 -10.50 -32.93
CA TRP A 157 -10.34 -9.42 -32.69
C TRP A 157 -11.70 -9.94 -32.26
N SER A 158 -12.48 -9.08 -31.61
CA SER A 158 -13.86 -9.33 -31.20
C SER A 158 -14.78 -8.28 -31.82
N THR A 159 -15.71 -8.71 -32.67
CA THR A 159 -16.71 -7.80 -33.27
C THR A 159 -17.74 -7.33 -32.24
N SER A 160 -17.95 -8.08 -31.15
CA SER A 160 -18.92 -7.73 -30.11
C SER A 160 -18.45 -6.59 -29.20
N SER A 161 -17.17 -6.56 -28.85
CA SER A 161 -16.56 -5.51 -28.03
C SER A 161 -15.81 -4.46 -28.86
N ALA A 162 -15.63 -4.74 -30.16
CA ALA A 162 -14.79 -3.99 -31.08
C ALA A 162 -13.29 -3.99 -30.73
N ASP A 163 -12.83 -4.92 -29.90
CA ASP A 163 -11.44 -4.98 -29.43
C ASP A 163 -10.53 -5.74 -30.40
N VAL A 164 -9.26 -5.35 -30.42
CA VAL A 164 -8.18 -6.03 -31.14
C VAL A 164 -7.22 -6.64 -30.12
N PHE A 165 -6.85 -7.91 -30.29
CA PHE A 165 -5.98 -8.66 -29.39
C PHE A 165 -4.62 -8.89 -30.04
N LEU A 166 -3.56 -8.76 -29.25
CA LEU A 166 -2.18 -9.01 -29.66
C LEU A 166 -1.57 -10.04 -28.70
N ARG A 167 -0.78 -10.96 -29.22
CA ARG A 167 -0.08 -11.97 -28.40
C ARG A 167 1.38 -12.03 -28.79
N LEU A 168 2.28 -12.01 -27.81
CA LEU A 168 3.71 -12.18 -28.04
C LEU A 168 4.09 -13.68 -27.88
N GLU A 169 5.10 -14.12 -28.62
CA GLU A 169 5.74 -15.43 -28.47
C GLU A 169 6.52 -15.41 -27.14
N ASP A 170 6.25 -16.37 -26.25
CA ASP A 170 6.78 -16.44 -24.87
C ASP A 170 6.22 -15.45 -23.82
N ASP A 171 5.09 -14.79 -24.10
CA ASP A 171 4.35 -14.03 -23.08
C ASP A 171 2.96 -14.63 -22.79
N GLU A 172 2.69 -14.84 -21.50
CA GLU A 172 1.36 -15.25 -21.01
C GLU A 172 0.38 -14.08 -20.95
N CYS A 173 0.85 -12.84 -21.15
CA CYS A 173 0.02 -11.65 -21.15
C CYS A 173 -0.87 -11.56 -22.40
N HIS A 174 -2.16 -11.33 -22.19
CA HIS A 174 -3.13 -11.05 -23.22
C HIS A 174 -3.22 -9.54 -23.44
N TYR A 175 -2.63 -9.06 -24.53
CA TYR A 175 -2.66 -7.65 -24.88
C TYR A 175 -3.92 -7.31 -25.69
N TYR A 176 -4.51 -6.16 -25.44
CA TYR A 176 -5.69 -5.71 -26.19
C TYR A 176 -5.73 -4.20 -26.40
N ILE A 177 -6.24 -3.80 -27.56
CA ILE A 177 -6.58 -2.43 -27.92
C ILE A 177 -8.09 -2.28 -27.80
N ASN A 178 -8.50 -1.45 -26.84
CA ASN A 178 -9.90 -1.19 -26.56
C ASN A 178 -10.56 -0.48 -27.76
N ARG A 179 -11.66 -1.03 -28.29
CA ARG A 179 -12.41 -0.48 -29.44
C ARG A 179 -11.55 -0.29 -30.69
N GLY A 180 -10.46 -1.04 -30.85
CA GLY A 180 -9.54 -0.90 -31.99
C GLY A 180 -10.20 -1.02 -33.36
N LEU A 181 -11.25 -1.83 -33.50
CA LEU A 181 -12.00 -1.94 -34.76
C LEU A 181 -12.75 -0.64 -35.10
N GLU A 182 -13.34 0.03 -34.11
CA GLU A 182 -14.02 1.32 -34.30
C GLU A 182 -13.04 2.45 -34.63
N MET A 183 -11.78 2.28 -34.25
CA MET A 183 -10.71 3.23 -34.56
C MET A 183 -10.13 3.05 -35.97
N GLY A 184 -10.61 2.05 -36.73
CA GLY A 184 -10.16 1.80 -38.11
C GLY A 184 -8.88 0.96 -38.21
N ILE A 185 -8.55 0.16 -37.20
CA ILE A 185 -7.48 -0.84 -37.30
C ILE A 185 -7.87 -1.91 -38.32
N ASP A 186 -7.05 -2.05 -39.35
CA ASP A 186 -7.17 -3.13 -40.34
C ASP A 186 -6.51 -4.40 -39.79
N THR A 187 -7.27 -5.20 -39.04
CA THR A 187 -6.75 -6.35 -38.31
C THR A 187 -6.18 -7.43 -39.22
N LEU A 188 -6.69 -7.57 -40.45
CA LEU A 188 -6.17 -8.52 -41.43
C LEU A 188 -4.77 -8.08 -41.87
N ARG A 189 -4.64 -6.81 -42.27
CA ARG A 189 -3.34 -6.26 -42.69
C ARG A 189 -2.32 -6.24 -41.56
N TRP A 190 -2.75 -5.93 -40.34
CA TRP A 190 -1.90 -6.05 -39.15
C TRP A 190 -1.44 -7.48 -38.92
N SER A 191 -2.34 -8.46 -39.04
CA SER A 191 -1.96 -9.87 -38.91
C SER A 191 -0.97 -10.29 -39.98
N GLU A 192 -1.14 -9.87 -41.23
CA GLU A 192 -0.25 -10.20 -42.34
C GLU A 192 1.14 -9.57 -42.19
N VAL A 193 1.22 -8.31 -41.75
CA VAL A 193 2.48 -7.56 -41.70
C VAL A 193 3.26 -7.81 -40.40
N LEU A 194 2.57 -7.93 -39.27
CA LEU A 194 3.20 -7.93 -37.95
C LEU A 194 3.45 -9.32 -37.37
N THR A 195 2.71 -10.35 -37.79
CA THR A 195 2.89 -11.71 -37.23
C THR A 195 4.26 -12.26 -37.60
N GLY A 196 4.96 -12.86 -36.63
CA GLY A 196 6.35 -13.34 -36.77
C GLY A 196 7.38 -12.20 -36.86
N ARG A 197 7.02 -11.00 -36.39
CA ARG A 197 7.92 -9.84 -36.33
C ARG A 197 8.02 -9.32 -34.91
N GLU A 198 9.18 -8.78 -34.59
CA GLU A 198 9.39 -8.05 -33.35
C GLU A 198 8.62 -6.72 -33.40
N ILE A 199 7.78 -6.50 -32.39
CA ILE A 199 7.05 -5.26 -32.16
C ILE A 199 7.31 -4.76 -30.74
N THR A 200 7.07 -3.47 -30.49
CA THR A 200 7.06 -2.93 -29.13
C THR A 200 5.67 -2.40 -28.80
N LEU A 201 5.12 -2.89 -27.68
CA LEU A 201 3.86 -2.48 -27.12
C LEU A 201 4.09 -1.50 -25.97
N GLU A 202 3.35 -0.39 -25.97
CA GLU A 202 3.24 0.50 -24.81
C GLU A 202 1.95 0.13 -24.08
N VAL A 203 2.10 -0.44 -22.90
CA VAL A 203 1.05 -1.12 -22.15
C VAL A 203 0.83 -0.40 -20.83
N VAL A 204 -0.43 -0.23 -20.43
CA VAL A 204 -0.76 0.35 -19.12
C VAL A 204 -0.15 -0.49 -18.00
N ASP A 205 0.70 0.13 -17.19
CA ASP A 205 1.35 -0.51 -16.07
C ASP A 205 0.46 -0.49 -14.83
N ARG A 206 -0.34 -1.55 -14.69
CA ARG A 206 -1.26 -1.70 -13.55
C ARG A 206 -0.54 -2.31 -12.34
N PRO A 207 -0.75 -1.77 -11.12
CA PRO A 207 -0.21 -2.38 -9.90
C PRO A 207 -0.66 -3.83 -9.75
N ALA A 208 0.21 -4.67 -9.17
CA ALA A 208 0.05 -6.11 -9.05
C ALA A 208 -1.32 -6.60 -8.50
N GLY A 209 -2.02 -5.78 -7.70
CA GLY A 209 -3.33 -6.13 -7.12
C GLY A 209 -4.48 -6.26 -8.14
N LEU A 210 -4.38 -5.65 -9.33
CA LEU A 210 -5.42 -5.75 -10.37
C LEU A 210 -5.16 -6.86 -11.40
N ASN A 211 -3.97 -7.46 -11.39
CA ASN A 211 -3.54 -8.48 -12.35
C ASN A 211 -3.73 -9.92 -11.81
N TRP A 212 -4.47 -10.10 -10.71
CA TRP A 212 -4.61 -11.39 -10.00
C TRP A 212 -5.35 -12.46 -10.83
N PHE A 213 -6.22 -12.07 -11.77
CA PHE A 213 -7.12 -12.98 -12.49
C PHE A 213 -6.73 -13.22 -13.96
N GLY A 214 -5.47 -12.97 -14.31
CA GLY A 214 -4.94 -13.09 -15.67
C GLY A 214 -4.15 -11.84 -16.04
N ARG A 215 -2.99 -12.02 -16.67
CA ARG A 215 -2.19 -10.91 -17.18
C ARG A 215 -2.90 -10.34 -18.41
N VAL A 216 -3.67 -9.28 -18.23
CA VAL A 216 -4.29 -8.54 -19.33
C VAL A 216 -3.60 -7.19 -19.44
N GLY A 217 -3.10 -6.86 -20.62
CA GLY A 217 -2.36 -5.63 -20.88
C GLY A 217 -3.13 -4.72 -21.84
N PRO A 218 -3.82 -3.67 -21.35
CA PRO A 218 -4.39 -2.65 -22.24
C PRO A 218 -3.26 -1.94 -22.97
N VAL A 219 -3.29 -2.00 -24.30
CA VAL A 219 -2.30 -1.39 -25.18
C VAL A 219 -2.71 0.05 -25.46
N ARG A 220 -1.76 0.96 -25.28
CA ARG A 220 -1.89 2.39 -25.59
C ARG A 220 -1.02 2.84 -26.75
N GLY A 221 -0.03 2.03 -27.12
CA GLY A 221 0.81 2.26 -28.28
C GLY A 221 1.32 0.96 -28.90
N VAL A 222 1.46 0.94 -30.22
CA VAL A 222 2.10 -0.14 -30.98
C VAL A 222 3.15 0.48 -31.88
N MET A 223 4.40 0.06 -31.72
CA MET A 223 5.54 0.51 -32.49
C MET A 223 6.12 -0.65 -33.28
N PHE A 224 6.44 -0.38 -34.55
CA PHE A 224 7.03 -1.35 -35.47
C PHE A 224 8.05 -0.64 -36.36
N GLN A 225 9.29 -1.14 -36.40
CA GLN A 225 10.39 -0.57 -37.21
C GLN A 225 10.62 0.95 -37.02
N GLY A 226 10.35 1.48 -35.83
CA GLY A 226 10.48 2.90 -35.51
C GLY A 226 9.26 3.76 -35.89
N ASP A 227 8.27 3.19 -36.58
CA ASP A 227 6.98 3.82 -36.83
C ASP A 227 6.00 3.53 -35.68
N THR A 228 5.17 4.53 -35.36
CA THR A 228 4.03 4.36 -34.43
C THR A 228 2.79 4.00 -35.25
N LEU A 229 2.37 2.74 -35.18
CA LEU A 229 1.18 2.23 -35.88
C LEU A 229 -0.11 2.55 -35.12
N TYR A 230 -0.02 2.63 -33.80
CA TYR A 230 -1.12 3.01 -32.95
C TYR A 230 -0.61 3.81 -31.76
N ARG A 231 -1.35 4.85 -31.40
CA ARG A 231 -1.27 5.54 -30.11
C ARG A 231 -2.69 5.96 -29.76
N THR A 232 -3.12 5.78 -28.52
CA THR A 232 -4.49 6.09 -28.05
C THR A 232 -5.14 7.28 -28.79
N GLY A 233 -6.21 7.00 -29.56
CA GLY A 233 -6.92 7.96 -30.41
C GLY A 233 -6.45 8.08 -31.87
N THR A 234 -5.32 7.50 -32.24
CA THR A 234 -4.69 7.62 -33.57
C THR A 234 -4.24 6.26 -34.10
N VAL A 235 -4.61 5.94 -35.33
CA VAL A 235 -4.25 4.69 -36.03
C VAL A 235 -3.56 5.00 -37.35
N ARG A 236 -2.48 4.29 -37.63
CA ARG A 236 -1.80 4.24 -38.92
C ARG A 236 -1.59 2.76 -39.28
N ASN A 237 -2.39 2.27 -40.22
CA ASN A 237 -2.25 0.91 -40.71
C ASN A 237 -0.90 0.75 -41.45
N PRO A 238 -0.10 -0.29 -41.14
CA PRO A 238 1.22 -0.54 -41.73
C PRO A 238 1.12 -0.91 -43.21
#